data_AF-A0A836M2S0-F1
#
_entry.id   AF-A0A836M2S0-F1
#
_cell.length_a   1.000
_cell.length_b   1.000
_cell.length_c   1.000
_cell.angle_alpha   90.00
_cell.angle_beta   90.00
_cell.angle_gamma   90.00
#
_symmetry.space_group_name_H-M   'P 1'
#
loop_
_entity.id
_entity.type
_entity.pdbx_description
1 polymer ?
#
loop_
_entity_poly.entity_id
_entity_poly.type
_entity_poly.pdbx_seq_one_letter_code
_entity_poly.pdbx_strand_id
1 'polypeptide(L)'
;MSVFSFEQEQQFFHEIKQMLDQQTFERLILSQYKGELTQLEKITFRVVELHGKKQLSALYHHTTQDVTKNYSFEDGLEQIAVLITQCKQANLFATHQEIQLKKNKKKAMLNMGKKHSVTTVPTVQAHDREKQRYVQQGSAFLKELGITDEKAQIIPSMARKWKQINKFIEIFASAYEQIDAEQKELNIVDFGSGKGYLTLGL
;
A
#
# COMPACT_ATOMS: atom_id res chain seq x y z
N MET A 1 13.78 -0.47 -32.91
CA MET A 1 13.10 0.82 -33.11
C MET A 1 12.47 1.21 -31.80
N SER A 2 12.67 2.44 -31.33
CA SER A 2 12.09 2.90 -30.06
C SER A 2 10.57 2.99 -30.19
N VAL A 3 9.82 2.38 -29.27
CA VAL A 3 8.35 2.47 -29.20
C VAL A 3 7.86 3.84 -28.75
N PHE A 4 8.78 4.72 -28.35
CA PHE A 4 8.49 6.01 -27.74
C PHE A 4 8.53 7.15 -28.75
N SER A 5 7.50 7.99 -28.71
CA SER A 5 7.35 9.15 -29.59
C SER A 5 8.11 10.38 -29.11
N PHE A 6 8.47 10.42 -27.82
CA PHE A 6 9.22 11.52 -27.22
C PHE A 6 10.48 11.02 -26.51
N GLU A 7 11.55 11.81 -26.57
CA GLU A 7 12.79 11.53 -25.84
C GLU A 7 12.56 11.44 -24.32
N GLN A 8 11.65 12.25 -23.79
CA GLN A 8 11.26 12.23 -22.37
C GLN A 8 10.66 10.89 -21.93
N GLU A 9 9.97 10.18 -22.83
CA GLU A 9 9.44 8.84 -22.54
C GLU A 9 10.57 7.81 -22.47
N GLN A 10 11.57 7.93 -23.36
CA GLN A 10 12.75 7.07 -23.36
C GLN A 10 13.56 7.28 -22.08
N GLN A 11 13.78 8.54 -21.70
CA GLN A 11 14.47 8.89 -20.46
C GLN A 11 13.70 8.36 -19.25
N PHE A 12 12.39 8.58 -19.17
CA PHE A 12 11.57 8.05 -18.09
C PHE A 12 11.62 6.52 -17.99
N PHE A 13 11.57 5.82 -19.12
CA PHE A 13 11.68 4.37 -19.15
C PHE A 13 13.07 3.86 -18.74
N HIS A 14 14.12 4.60 -19.07
CA HIS A 14 15.49 4.29 -18.61
C HIS A 14 15.60 4.40 -17.08
N GLU A 15 15.02 5.45 -16.48
CA GLU A 15 14.99 5.63 -15.02
C GLU A 15 14.26 4.48 -14.31
N ILE A 16 13.16 3.98 -14.88
CA ILE A 16 12.46 2.80 -14.33
C ILE A 16 13.40 1.58 -14.27
N LYS A 17 14.14 1.32 -15.36
CA LYS A 17 15.10 0.21 -15.40
C LYS A 17 16.18 0.37 -14.35
N GLN A 18 16.80 1.54 -14.28
CA GLN A 18 17.84 1.83 -13.30
C GLN A 18 17.34 1.63 -11.86
N MET A 19 16.13 2.09 -11.54
CA MET A 19 15.56 1.96 -10.19
C MET A 19 15.19 0.52 -9.83
N LEU A 20 14.78 -0.30 -10.81
CA LEU A 20 14.56 -1.73 -10.59
C LEU A 20 15.87 -2.46 -10.34
N ASP A 21 16.91 -2.17 -11.13
CA ASP A 21 18.24 -2.77 -10.99
C ASP A 21 18.89 -2.39 -9.64
N GLN A 22 18.77 -1.12 -9.24
CA GLN A 22 19.26 -0.61 -7.96
C GLN A 22 18.38 -0.98 -6.75
N GLN A 23 17.24 -1.64 -6.98
CA GLN A 23 16.25 -1.99 -5.95
C GLN A 23 15.72 -0.80 -5.15
N THR A 24 15.65 0.39 -5.76
CA THR A 24 15.10 1.61 -5.16
C THR A 24 13.68 1.92 -5.64
N PHE A 25 13.15 1.11 -6.56
CA PHE A 25 11.79 1.21 -7.07
C PHE A 25 10.75 0.94 -5.98
N GLU A 26 9.87 1.92 -5.70
CA GLU A 26 8.77 1.75 -4.75
C GLU A 26 7.45 1.48 -5.48
N ARG A 27 7.12 2.32 -6.46
CA ARG A 27 5.84 2.27 -7.18
C ARG A 27 5.90 3.06 -8.48
N LEU A 28 5.25 2.55 -9.52
CA LEU A 28 4.93 3.31 -10.74
C LEU A 28 3.41 3.43 -10.86
N ILE A 29 2.92 4.61 -11.23
CA ILE A 29 1.51 4.86 -11.53
C ILE A 29 1.41 5.39 -12.95
N LEU A 30 0.69 4.70 -13.81
CA LEU A 30 0.32 5.15 -15.14
C LEU A 30 -1.16 5.54 -15.11
N SER A 31 -1.52 6.75 -15.51
CA SER A 31 -2.89 7.25 -15.43
C SER A 31 -3.32 7.97 -16.71
N GLN A 32 -4.63 8.20 -16.82
CA GLN A 32 -5.25 8.76 -18.03
C GLN A 32 -4.98 7.88 -19.25
N TYR A 33 -5.29 6.59 -19.12
CA TYR A 33 -5.16 5.61 -20.18
C TYR A 33 -6.02 5.96 -21.40
N LYS A 34 -5.48 5.74 -22.60
CA LYS A 34 -6.10 6.03 -23.90
C LYS A 34 -5.93 4.89 -24.92
N GLY A 35 -5.58 3.68 -24.46
CA GLY A 35 -5.57 2.50 -25.31
C GLY A 35 -6.93 1.83 -25.40
N GLU A 36 -6.93 0.56 -25.80
CA GLU A 36 -8.14 -0.20 -26.16
C GLU A 36 -8.89 -0.79 -24.96
N LEU A 37 -8.24 -0.91 -23.80
CA LEU A 37 -8.87 -1.41 -22.59
C LEU A 37 -9.97 -0.44 -22.10
N THR A 38 -11.21 -0.88 -22.21
CA THR A 38 -12.39 -0.11 -21.80
C THR A 38 -12.39 0.14 -20.30
N GLN A 39 -12.76 1.37 -19.91
CA GLN A 39 -12.92 1.80 -18.51
C GLN A 39 -11.67 1.64 -17.64
N LEU A 40 -10.49 1.46 -18.24
CA LEU A 40 -9.24 1.46 -17.49
C LEU A 40 -8.85 2.89 -17.13
N GLU A 41 -8.67 3.17 -15.84
CA GLU A 41 -8.38 4.52 -15.35
C GLU A 41 -6.89 4.72 -15.06
N LYS A 42 -6.29 3.74 -14.39
CA LYS A 42 -4.88 3.73 -14.00
C LYS A 42 -4.33 2.33 -13.86
N ILE A 43 -3.02 2.20 -14.01
CA ILE A 43 -2.27 1.00 -13.70
C ILE A 43 -1.22 1.34 -12.64
N THR A 44 -1.15 0.54 -11.59
CA THR A 44 -0.13 0.70 -10.53
C THR A 44 0.79 -0.51 -10.51
N PHE A 45 2.10 -0.29 -10.63
CA PHE A 45 3.11 -1.32 -10.53
C PHE A 45 3.85 -1.25 -9.20
N ARG A 46 4.13 -2.41 -8.60
CA ARG A 46 4.96 -2.58 -7.40
C ARG A 46 5.80 -3.84 -7.54
N VAL A 47 6.98 -3.85 -6.92
CA VAL A 47 7.75 -5.09 -6.75
C VAL A 47 7.12 -5.89 -5.61
N VAL A 48 6.84 -7.16 -5.86
CA VAL A 48 6.33 -8.13 -4.89
C VAL A 48 7.21 -9.37 -4.89
N GLU A 49 7.22 -10.11 -3.80
CA GLU A 49 7.89 -11.40 -3.73
C GLU A 49 6.85 -12.51 -3.59
N LEU A 50 6.78 -13.38 -4.59
CA LEU A 50 5.84 -14.49 -4.64
C LEU A 50 6.63 -15.79 -4.80
N HIS A 51 6.46 -16.72 -3.84
CA HIS A 51 7.17 -18.00 -3.81
C HIS A 51 8.70 -17.85 -3.95
N GLY A 52 9.28 -16.84 -3.29
CA GLY A 52 10.73 -16.57 -3.32
C GLY A 52 11.23 -15.92 -4.61
N LYS A 53 10.35 -15.51 -5.52
CA LYS A 53 10.71 -14.81 -6.76
C LYS A 53 10.17 -13.38 -6.73
N LYS A 54 11.06 -12.40 -6.97
CA LYS A 54 10.67 -11.01 -7.17
C LYS A 54 9.98 -10.84 -8.51
N GLN A 55 8.81 -10.20 -8.50
CA GLN A 55 7.95 -9.98 -9.65
C GLN A 55 7.39 -8.56 -9.63
N LEU A 56 6.97 -8.06 -10.78
CA LEU A 56 6.21 -6.81 -10.89
C LEU A 56 4.73 -7.11 -10.83
N SER A 57 4.07 -6.71 -9.74
CA SER A 57 2.62 -6.76 -9.62
C SER A 57 2.01 -5.50 -10.22
N ALA A 58 1.16 -5.68 -11.23
CA ALA A 58 0.41 -4.64 -11.92
C ALA A 58 -1.07 -4.72 -11.53
N LEU A 59 -1.54 -3.69 -10.83
CA LEU A 59 -2.96 -3.48 -10.52
C LEU A 59 -3.59 -2.59 -11.58
N TYR A 60 -4.47 -3.17 -12.39
CA TYR A 60 -5.29 -2.48 -13.38
C TYR A 60 -6.58 -2.05 -12.70
N HIS A 61 -6.72 -0.75 -12.46
CA HIS A 61 -7.90 -0.16 -11.83
C HIS A 61 -8.89 0.27 -12.90
N HIS A 62 -9.96 -0.51 -13.05
CA HIS A 62 -11.09 -0.14 -13.87
C HIS A 62 -12.17 0.50 -13.02
N THR A 63 -13.10 1.21 -13.65
CA THR A 63 -14.21 1.88 -12.95
C THR A 63 -15.04 0.95 -12.06
N THR A 64 -15.16 -0.34 -12.40
CA THR A 64 -16.00 -1.31 -11.69
C THR A 64 -15.22 -2.41 -10.96
N GLN A 65 -13.94 -2.59 -11.27
CA GLN A 65 -13.15 -3.70 -10.74
C GLN A 65 -11.65 -3.44 -10.83
N ASP A 66 -10.92 -4.15 -9.97
CA ASP A 66 -9.48 -4.18 -9.98
C ASP A 66 -8.99 -5.55 -10.43
N VAL A 67 -8.06 -5.56 -11.40
CA VAL A 67 -7.43 -6.78 -11.90
C VAL A 67 -5.95 -6.74 -11.59
N THR A 68 -5.44 -7.71 -10.83
CA THR A 68 -4.01 -7.84 -10.53
C THR A 68 -3.37 -8.86 -11.45
N LYS A 69 -2.26 -8.50 -12.09
CA LYS A 69 -1.40 -9.40 -12.86
C LYS A 69 0.02 -9.31 -12.35
N ASN A 70 0.71 -10.44 -12.24
CA ASN A 70 2.11 -10.47 -11.83
C ASN A 70 2.98 -10.85 -13.02
N TYR A 71 4.04 -10.09 -13.25
CA TYR A 71 4.95 -10.25 -14.36
C TYR A 71 6.37 -10.53 -13.84
N SER A 72 7.17 -11.23 -14.64
CA SER A 72 8.63 -11.16 -14.45
C SER A 72 9.10 -9.72 -14.66
N PHE A 73 10.33 -9.39 -14.26
CA PHE A 73 10.88 -8.05 -14.53
C PHE A 73 11.04 -7.78 -16.01
N GLU A 74 11.40 -8.80 -16.80
CA GLU A 74 11.51 -8.70 -18.26
C GLU A 74 10.15 -8.41 -18.90
N ASP A 75 9.16 -9.28 -18.67
CA ASP A 75 7.79 -9.10 -19.20
C ASP A 75 7.18 -7.77 -18.71
N GLY A 76 7.40 -7.45 -17.43
CA GLY A 76 6.88 -6.24 -16.82
C GLY A 76 7.44 -4.98 -17.47
N LEU A 77 8.74 -4.95 -17.80
CA LEU A 77 9.37 -3.84 -18.50
C LEU A 77 8.83 -3.68 -19.93
N GLU A 78 8.58 -4.78 -20.65
CA GLU A 78 7.94 -4.73 -21.97
C GLU A 78 6.52 -4.16 -21.90
N GLN A 79 5.72 -4.63 -20.93
CA GLN A 79 4.38 -4.12 -20.71
C GLN A 79 4.38 -2.63 -20.33
N ILE A 80 5.30 -2.22 -19.45
CA ILE A 80 5.46 -0.81 -19.06
C ILE A 80 5.80 0.06 -20.27
N ALA A 81 6.70 -0.40 -21.16
CA ALA A 81 7.06 0.35 -22.36
C ALA A 81 5.84 0.66 -23.22
N VAL A 82 4.99 -0.35 -23.47
CA VAL A 82 3.73 -0.17 -24.23
C VAL A 82 2.78 0.75 -23.48
N LEU A 83 2.54 0.53 -22.18
CA LEU A 83 1.57 1.30 -21.40
C LEU A 83 1.96 2.77 -21.22
N ILE A 84 3.26 3.10 -21.19
CA ILE A 84 3.73 4.49 -21.19
C ILE A 84 3.22 5.19 -22.45
N THR A 85 3.25 4.55 -23.62
CA THR A 85 2.76 5.17 -24.87
C THR A 85 1.25 5.45 -24.82
N GLN A 86 0.48 4.63 -24.10
CA GLN A 86 -0.97 4.68 -24.01
C GLN A 86 -1.52 5.56 -22.88
N CYS A 87 -0.69 5.97 -21.91
CA CYS A 87 -1.09 6.80 -20.76
C CYS A 87 -0.61 8.24 -20.90
N LYS A 88 -1.44 9.25 -20.59
CA LYS A 88 -0.99 10.67 -20.67
C LYS A 88 -0.14 11.12 -19.49
N GLN A 89 -0.19 10.41 -18.37
CA GLN A 89 0.59 10.73 -17.20
C GLN A 89 1.21 9.48 -16.59
N ALA A 90 2.45 9.59 -16.14
CA ALA A 90 3.15 8.57 -15.38
C ALA A 90 3.88 9.21 -14.20
N ASN A 91 3.79 8.60 -13.02
CA ASN A 91 4.52 9.02 -11.83
C ASN A 91 5.30 7.82 -11.28
N LEU A 92 6.61 7.96 -11.19
CA LEU A 92 7.54 6.98 -10.67
C LEU A 92 8.02 7.42 -9.30
N PHE A 93 7.87 6.56 -8.31
CA PHE A 93 8.29 6.77 -6.94
C PHE A 93 9.44 5.82 -6.62
N ALA A 94 10.53 6.39 -6.16
CA ALA A 94 11.68 5.69 -5.60
C ALA A 94 12.01 6.23 -4.21
N THR A 95 12.93 5.55 -3.53
CA THR A 95 13.36 5.86 -2.16
C THR A 95 13.81 7.31 -1.98
N HIS A 96 14.55 7.85 -2.95
CA HIS A 96 15.15 9.20 -2.86
C HIS A 96 14.67 10.17 -3.95
N GLN A 97 13.74 9.73 -4.80
CA GLN A 97 13.35 10.49 -5.98
C GLN A 97 11.91 10.22 -6.36
N GLU A 98 11.27 11.22 -6.94
CA GLU A 98 10.03 11.08 -7.68
C GLU A 98 10.23 11.66 -9.09
N ILE A 99 9.78 10.93 -10.09
CA ILE A 99 9.83 11.37 -11.48
C ILE A 99 8.41 11.39 -12.03
N GLN A 100 8.01 12.52 -12.61
CA GLN A 100 6.70 12.71 -13.21
C GLN A 100 6.86 12.97 -14.70
N LEU A 101 6.18 12.17 -15.52
CA LEU A 101 6.03 12.35 -16.95
C LEU A 101 4.59 12.76 -17.25
N LYS A 102 4.42 13.93 -17.88
CA LYS A 102 3.12 14.39 -18.39
C LYS A 102 3.24 14.66 -19.88
N LYS A 103 2.31 14.14 -20.68
CA LYS A 103 2.31 14.36 -22.12
C LYS A 103 0.95 14.70 -22.68
N ASN A 104 0.98 15.39 -23.81
CA ASN A 104 -0.15 15.62 -24.68
C ASN A 104 0.23 15.24 -26.12
N LYS A 105 -0.66 15.49 -27.09
CA LYS A 105 -0.40 15.14 -28.49
C LYS A 105 0.81 15.84 -29.12
N LYS A 106 1.28 16.96 -28.55
CA LYS A 106 2.31 17.85 -29.13
C LYS A 106 3.64 17.84 -28.37
N LYS A 107 3.62 17.57 -27.06
CA LYS A 107 4.80 17.62 -26.19
C LYS A 107 4.71 16.64 -25.03
N ALA A 108 5.88 16.23 -24.55
CA ALA A 108 6.07 15.54 -23.28
C ALA A 108 6.93 16.42 -22.34
N MET A 109 6.66 16.35 -21.04
CA MET A 109 7.40 17.04 -19.99
C MET A 109 7.80 16.03 -18.93
N LEU A 110 9.08 16.05 -18.56
CA LEU A 110 9.66 15.21 -17.52
C LEU A 110 10.12 16.09 -16.36
N ASN A 111 9.60 15.83 -15.17
CA ASN A 111 9.97 16.53 -13.94
C ASN A 111 10.62 15.52 -12.99
N MET A 112 11.83 15.79 -12.54
CA MET A 112 12.56 14.96 -11.58
C MET A 112 12.69 15.74 -10.27
N GLY A 113 11.97 15.28 -9.24
CA GLY A 113 12.04 15.84 -7.89
C GLY A 113 12.87 14.93 -6.98
N LYS A 114 13.82 15.49 -6.24
CA LYS A 114 14.50 14.75 -5.16
C LYS A 114 13.58 14.71 -3.94
N LYS A 115 13.37 13.53 -3.36
CA LYS A 115 12.78 13.43 -2.03
C LYS A 115 13.88 13.69 -1.01
N HIS A 116 13.67 14.65 -0.11
CA HIS A 116 14.50 14.75 1.09
C HIS A 116 14.17 13.54 1.96
N SER A 117 15.04 12.54 1.99
CA SER A 117 14.82 11.35 2.82
C SER A 117 15.06 11.67 4.28
N VAL A 118 14.03 11.45 5.10
CA VAL A 118 14.24 10.92 6.45
C VAL A 118 14.66 9.47 6.25
N THR A 119 15.86 9.13 6.71
CA THR A 119 16.48 7.80 6.64
C THR A 119 15.50 6.72 7.07
N THR A 120 14.91 6.01 6.11
CA THR A 120 14.23 4.74 6.36
C THR A 120 14.77 3.77 5.33
N VAL A 121 15.52 2.80 5.84
CA VAL A 121 16.12 1.70 5.09
C VAL A 121 15.03 1.06 4.23
N PRO A 122 15.27 0.75 2.93
CA PRO A 122 14.32 0.03 2.11
C PRO A 122 14.19 -1.38 2.67
N THR A 123 13.24 -1.56 3.58
CA THR A 123 12.75 -2.87 3.93
C THR A 123 12.01 -3.36 2.70
N VAL A 124 12.57 -4.41 2.08
CA VAL A 124 11.81 -5.32 1.22
C VAL A 124 10.46 -5.49 1.89
N GLN A 125 9.39 -5.12 1.18
CA GLN A 125 8.03 -5.29 1.69
C GLN A 125 7.82 -6.78 1.95
N ALA A 126 8.15 -7.21 3.16
CA ALA A 126 7.56 -8.40 3.74
C ALA A 126 6.05 -8.17 3.61
N HIS A 127 5.39 -9.08 2.89
CA HIS A 127 3.94 -9.06 2.72
C HIS A 127 3.20 -9.13 4.06
N ASP A 128 3.89 -9.45 5.15
CA ASP A 128 3.47 -9.19 6.51
C ASP A 128 3.96 -7.82 6.98
N ARG A 129 3.11 -6.80 6.79
CA ARG A 129 3.09 -5.72 7.77
C ARG A 129 2.59 -6.37 9.05
N GLU A 130 3.48 -6.67 9.98
CA GLU A 130 3.09 -6.91 11.37
C GLU A 130 2.29 -5.68 11.82
N LYS A 131 0.97 -5.83 11.83
CA LYS A 131 0.09 -4.80 12.34
C LYS A 131 0.47 -4.61 13.79
N GLN A 132 0.89 -3.40 14.16
CA GLN A 132 0.96 -3.00 15.55
C GLN A 132 -0.43 -3.25 16.15
N ARG A 133 -0.53 -4.30 16.98
CA ARG A 133 -1.77 -4.66 17.68
C ARG A 133 -1.66 -4.04 19.05
N TYR A 134 -2.55 -3.11 19.35
CA TYR A 134 -2.64 -2.49 20.67
C TYR A 134 -3.04 -3.51 21.75
N VAL A 135 -3.72 -4.60 21.34
CA VAL A 135 -4.04 -5.71 22.23
C VAL A 135 -3.10 -6.88 21.99
N GLN A 136 -2.49 -7.36 23.06
CA GLN A 136 -1.72 -8.60 23.01
C GLN A 136 -2.65 -9.80 22.90
N GLN A 137 -2.30 -10.75 22.05
CA GLN A 137 -3.12 -11.95 21.81
C GLN A 137 -3.31 -12.79 23.10
N GLY A 138 -2.40 -12.68 24.06
CA GLY A 138 -2.47 -13.34 25.36
C GLY A 138 -3.32 -12.63 26.43
N SER A 139 -3.96 -11.50 26.13
CA SER A 139 -4.76 -10.79 27.12
C SER A 139 -5.93 -11.64 27.61
N ALA A 140 -6.08 -11.75 28.95
CA ALA A 140 -7.05 -12.64 29.60
C ALA A 140 -8.50 -12.42 29.13
N PHE A 141 -8.88 -11.16 28.92
CA PHE A 141 -10.23 -10.81 28.48
C PHE A 141 -10.61 -11.38 27.10
N LEU A 142 -9.64 -11.64 26.22
CA LEU A 142 -9.89 -12.26 24.92
C LEU A 142 -10.35 -13.71 25.06
N LYS A 143 -9.87 -14.41 26.09
CA LYS A 143 -10.29 -15.77 26.41
C LYS A 143 -11.72 -15.76 26.97
N GLU A 144 -12.03 -14.84 27.88
CA GLU A 144 -13.38 -14.69 28.46
C GLU A 144 -14.43 -14.33 27.40
N LEU A 145 -14.04 -13.55 26.39
CA LEU A 145 -14.90 -13.20 25.26
C LEU A 145 -14.99 -14.29 24.18
N GLY A 146 -14.30 -15.42 24.36
CA GLY A 146 -14.27 -16.53 23.41
C GLY A 146 -13.60 -16.18 22.09
N ILE A 147 -12.67 -15.22 22.08
CA ILE A 147 -11.92 -14.78 20.90
C ILE A 147 -10.65 -15.60 20.72
N THR A 148 -10.03 -16.00 21.83
CA THR A 148 -8.86 -16.89 21.86
C THR A 148 -9.20 -18.24 22.47
N ASP A 149 -8.45 -19.27 22.07
CA ASP A 149 -8.48 -20.58 22.71
C ASP A 149 -7.61 -20.62 23.98
N GLU A 150 -7.52 -21.78 24.62
CA GLU A 150 -6.71 -21.98 25.83
C GLU A 150 -5.20 -21.74 25.61
N LYS A 151 -4.73 -21.78 24.37
CA LYS A 151 -3.34 -21.53 23.97
C LYS A 151 -3.13 -20.09 23.49
N ALA A 152 -4.09 -19.20 23.76
CA ALA A 152 -4.11 -17.81 23.31
C ALA A 152 -4.08 -17.65 21.78
N GLN A 153 -4.54 -18.65 21.02
CA GLN A 153 -4.67 -18.56 19.56
C GLN A 153 -6.04 -18.00 19.18
N ILE A 154 -6.07 -17.06 18.22
CA ILE A 154 -7.33 -16.49 17.74
C ILE A 154 -8.16 -17.59 17.07
N ILE A 155 -9.39 -17.77 17.55
CA ILE A 155 -10.35 -18.71 16.96
C ILE A 155 -10.74 -18.18 15.57
N PRO A 156 -10.65 -18.98 14.48
CA PRO A 156 -10.85 -18.50 13.12
C PRO A 156 -12.19 -17.79 12.88
N SER A 157 -13.27 -18.28 13.49
CA SER A 157 -14.61 -17.67 13.41
C SER A 157 -14.68 -16.28 14.08
N MET A 158 -13.79 -16.00 15.02
CA MET A 158 -13.72 -14.74 15.78
C MET A 158 -12.66 -13.77 15.24
N ALA A 159 -11.92 -14.13 14.20
CA ALA A 159 -10.90 -13.28 13.59
C ALA A 159 -11.43 -11.91 13.14
N ARG A 160 -12.69 -11.84 12.69
CA ARG A 160 -13.35 -10.56 12.37
C ARG A 160 -13.55 -9.70 13.62
N LYS A 161 -13.99 -10.32 14.73
CA LYS A 161 -14.22 -9.65 16.01
C LYS A 161 -12.91 -9.15 16.62
N TRP A 162 -11.87 -9.98 16.56
CA TRP A 162 -10.50 -9.61 16.97
C TRP A 162 -9.99 -8.35 16.26
N LYS A 163 -10.17 -8.26 14.94
CA LYS A 163 -9.80 -7.08 14.15
C LYS A 163 -10.60 -5.84 14.56
N GLN A 164 -11.89 -6.00 14.87
CA GLN A 164 -12.73 -4.89 15.33
C GLN A 164 -12.23 -4.33 16.65
N ILE A 165 -11.95 -5.19 17.65
CA ILE A 165 -11.46 -4.77 18.97
C ILE A 165 -10.15 -3.99 18.86
N ASN A 166 -9.19 -4.51 18.08
CA ASN A 166 -7.93 -3.79 17.86
C ASN A 166 -8.14 -2.42 17.22
N LYS A 167 -9.06 -2.31 16.25
CA LYS A 167 -9.34 -1.02 15.61
C LYS A 167 -10.01 -0.03 16.57
N PHE A 168 -10.89 -0.51 17.45
CA PHE A 168 -11.51 0.33 18.47
C PHE A 168 -10.49 0.84 19.49
N ILE A 169 -9.61 -0.03 19.98
CA ILE A 169 -8.58 0.36 20.95
C ILE A 169 -7.55 1.30 20.31
N GLU A 170 -7.23 1.13 19.02
CA GLU A 170 -6.43 2.10 18.26
C GLU A 170 -7.09 3.50 18.27
N ILE A 171 -8.39 3.58 17.95
CA ILE A 171 -9.13 4.84 17.95
C ILE A 171 -9.18 5.44 19.37
N PHE A 172 -9.41 4.61 20.38
CA PHE A 172 -9.46 5.05 21.77
C PHE A 172 -8.10 5.57 22.25
N ALA A 173 -7.00 4.85 21.97
CA ALA A 173 -5.65 5.28 22.34
C ALA A 173 -5.31 6.64 21.75
N SER A 174 -5.62 6.86 20.46
CA SER A 174 -5.43 8.17 19.81
C SER A 174 -6.29 9.29 20.43
N ALA A 175 -7.49 8.96 20.91
CA ALA A 175 -8.35 9.93 21.60
C ALA A 175 -7.87 10.20 23.03
N TYR A 176 -7.35 9.18 23.71
CA TYR A 176 -6.80 9.27 25.06
C TYR A 176 -5.57 10.16 25.12
N GLU A 177 -4.65 10.03 24.17
CA GLU A 177 -3.46 10.88 24.05
C GLU A 177 -3.78 12.37 23.85
N GLN A 178 -4.99 12.70 23.39
CA GLN A 178 -5.44 14.08 23.21
C GLN A 178 -6.07 14.68 24.47
N ILE A 179 -6.30 13.86 25.49
CA ILE A 179 -6.85 14.29 26.78
C ILE A 179 -5.66 14.52 27.72
N ASP A 180 -5.63 15.69 28.36
CA ASP A 180 -4.67 16.00 29.43
C ASP A 180 -5.06 15.21 30.70
N ALA A 181 -4.66 13.95 30.72
CA ALA A 181 -5.13 12.94 31.68
C ALA A 181 -4.34 12.93 33.00
N GLU A 182 -3.37 13.83 33.19
CA GLU A 182 -2.40 13.70 34.28
C GLU A 182 -2.98 13.90 35.70
N GLN A 183 -4.23 14.38 35.87
CA GLN A 183 -4.71 14.74 37.22
C GLN A 183 -6.17 14.41 37.58
N LYS A 184 -6.91 13.56 36.85
CA LYS A 184 -8.28 13.20 37.25
C LYS A 184 -8.63 11.73 37.06
N GLU A 185 -9.43 11.22 37.99
CA GLU A 185 -10.13 9.94 37.88
C GLU A 185 -10.96 9.93 36.58
N LEU A 186 -10.68 8.97 35.70
CA LEU A 186 -11.32 8.86 34.40
C LEU A 186 -12.56 7.98 34.52
N ASN A 187 -13.73 8.59 34.40
CA ASN A 187 -15.00 7.86 34.32
C ASN A 187 -15.34 7.59 32.86
N ILE A 188 -15.31 6.33 32.46
CA ILE A 188 -15.61 5.89 31.09
C ILE A 188 -16.99 5.23 31.07
N VAL A 189 -17.83 5.64 30.12
CA VAL A 189 -19.17 5.05 29.91
C VAL A 189 -19.23 4.45 28.50
N ASP A 190 -19.41 3.14 28.43
CA ASP A 190 -19.54 2.39 27.17
C ASP A 190 -21.02 2.29 26.74
N PHE A 191 -21.43 3.21 25.86
CA PHE A 191 -22.79 3.22 25.32
C PHE A 191 -22.96 2.12 24.25
N GLY A 192 -23.91 1.21 24.48
CA GLY A 192 -24.20 0.13 23.53
C GLY A 192 -23.20 -1.03 23.59
N SER A 193 -22.64 -1.30 24.77
CA SER A 193 -21.54 -2.25 25.00
C SER A 193 -21.78 -3.68 24.49
N GLY A 194 -23.04 -4.09 24.28
CA GLY A 194 -23.37 -5.39 23.72
C GLY A 194 -22.82 -6.54 24.58
N LYS A 195 -21.80 -7.26 24.08
CA LYS A 195 -21.09 -8.30 24.85
C LYS A 195 -19.89 -7.77 25.67
N GLY A 196 -19.76 -6.45 25.85
CA GLY A 196 -18.72 -5.84 26.68
C GLY A 196 -17.30 -5.92 26.12
N TYR A 197 -17.15 -6.05 24.79
CA TYR A 197 -15.82 -6.22 24.16
C TYR A 197 -14.87 -5.04 24.41
N LEU A 198 -15.41 -3.83 24.56
CA LEU A 198 -14.64 -2.63 24.85
C LEU A 198 -14.47 -2.46 26.37
N THR A 199 -15.54 -2.67 27.13
CA THR A 199 -15.53 -2.61 28.60
C THR A 199 -14.46 -3.50 29.23
N LEU A 200 -14.23 -4.71 28.69
CA LEU A 200 -13.23 -5.65 29.21
C LEU A 200 -11.81 -5.42 28.67
N GLY A 201 -11.66 -4.55 27.66
CA GLY A 201 -10.37 -4.23 27.04
C GLY A 201 -9.79 -2.88 27.43
N LEU A 202 -10.53 -2.09 28.21
CA LEU A 202 -10.13 -0.83 28.83
C LEU A 202 -9.73 -1.09 30.29
#